data_AF-A0A1P8K6W7-F1
#
_entry.id   AF-A0A1P8K6W7-F1
#
_cell.length_a   1.000
_cell.length_b   1.000
_cell.length_c   1.000
_cell.angle_alpha   90.00
_cell.angle_beta   90.00
_cell.angle_gamma   90.00
#
_symmetry.space_group_name_H-M   'P 1'
#
loop_
_entity.id
_entity.type
_entity.pdbx_description
1 polymer ?
#
loop_
_entity_poly.entity_id
_entity_poly.type
_entity_poly.pdbx_seq_one_letter_code
_entity_poly.pdbx_strand_id
1 'polypeptide(L)'
;MSPFWKIFGLGAVAVLIFDTVASLASNGLGFPYGYAAIGSVLIYAVVGYFAFRRGGLIWVVGAAVLVALVDATLGLYISGQIGPGALPTDRFSIPVIATVLVSAFIFSVLSALVGSALARVLHGHRSVNNAYMSVNVERQSTQAPLAPFMSRVQMETVLHTYGTVAVAISSDSPPMVLGIANSIGAELHLNGEVFLDSGKGDWLGFYDWLRSTSGQVIGVRIWLDTKLPRPLFKCQGVELIKADQQLLIFFGQERQFDESSSGDQDFCSNQLFLSKDRFALTFNGPGPT
;
A
#
# COMPACT_ATOMS: atom_id res chain seq x y z
N MET A 1 -11.42 -12.78 5.98
CA MET A 1 -12.12 -11.75 5.17
C MET A 1 -11.10 -10.78 4.61
N SER A 2 -11.10 -10.54 3.28
CA SER A 2 -10.08 -9.70 2.63
C SER A 2 -10.12 -8.25 3.15
N PRO A 3 -9.01 -7.49 3.09
CA PRO A 3 -8.95 -6.11 3.55
C PRO A 3 -9.98 -5.19 2.86
N PHE A 4 -10.27 -5.44 1.58
CA PHE A 4 -11.28 -4.70 0.81
C PHE A 4 -12.66 -4.76 1.49
N TRP A 5 -13.14 -5.95 1.81
CA TRP A 5 -14.47 -6.14 2.43
C TRP A 5 -14.57 -5.52 3.82
N LYS A 6 -13.45 -5.43 4.58
CA LYS A 6 -13.42 -4.73 5.87
C LYS A 6 -13.61 -3.22 5.68
N ILE A 7 -12.91 -2.62 4.71
CA ILE A 7 -12.99 -1.18 4.41
C ILE A 7 -14.40 -0.83 3.92
N PHE A 8 -14.92 -1.61 2.96
CA PHE A 8 -16.29 -1.44 2.48
C PHE A 8 -17.31 -1.58 3.63
N GLY A 9 -17.23 -2.66 4.43
CA GLY A 9 -18.20 -2.91 5.50
C GLY A 9 -18.19 -1.81 6.56
N LEU A 10 -17.01 -1.33 6.97
CA LEU A 10 -16.88 -0.20 7.90
C LEU A 10 -17.43 1.10 7.29
N GLY A 11 -17.14 1.36 6.02
CA GLY A 11 -17.67 2.52 5.30
C GLY A 11 -19.21 2.50 5.22
N ALA A 12 -19.79 1.35 4.86
CA ALA A 12 -21.24 1.16 4.77
C ALA A 12 -21.92 1.39 6.13
N VAL A 13 -21.40 0.79 7.20
CA VAL A 13 -21.92 0.99 8.56
C VAL A 13 -21.79 2.46 8.99
N ALA A 14 -20.66 3.09 8.71
CA ALA A 14 -20.42 4.50 9.06
C ALA A 14 -21.43 5.43 8.39
N VAL A 15 -21.71 5.24 7.10
CA VAL A 15 -22.69 6.08 6.38
C VAL A 15 -24.10 5.88 6.93
N LEU A 16 -24.53 4.64 7.18
CA LEU A 16 -25.87 4.38 7.72
C LEU A 16 -26.07 4.99 9.12
N ILE A 17 -25.07 4.87 9.99
CA ILE A 17 -25.10 5.51 11.32
C ILE A 17 -25.17 7.02 11.15
N PHE A 18 -24.33 7.58 10.27
CA PHE A 18 -24.26 9.01 10.04
C PHE A 18 -25.58 9.57 9.52
N ASP A 19 -26.19 8.97 8.49
CA ASP A 19 -27.48 9.41 7.94
C ASP A 19 -28.61 9.35 8.98
N THR A 20 -28.60 8.30 9.80
CA THR A 20 -29.59 8.13 10.87
C THR A 20 -29.45 9.27 11.89
N VAL A 21 -28.23 9.52 12.38
CA VAL A 21 -27.95 10.58 13.36
C VAL A 21 -28.23 11.96 12.77
N ALA A 22 -27.79 12.21 11.53
CA ALA A 22 -28.02 13.48 10.84
C ALA A 22 -29.51 13.73 10.63
N SER A 23 -30.29 12.70 10.32
CA SER A 23 -31.74 12.81 10.13
C SER A 23 -32.45 13.13 11.45
N LEU A 24 -32.11 12.41 12.52
CA LEU A 24 -32.66 12.65 13.85
C LEU A 24 -32.31 14.06 14.35
N ALA A 25 -31.07 14.47 14.16
CA ALA A 25 -30.60 15.77 14.62
C ALA A 25 -31.18 16.92 13.78
N SER A 26 -31.34 16.74 12.46
CA SER A 26 -32.03 17.70 11.58
C SER A 26 -33.47 17.93 12.04
N ASN A 27 -34.19 16.84 12.34
CA ASN A 27 -35.57 16.91 12.81
C ASN A 27 -35.67 17.49 14.24
N GLY A 28 -34.76 17.11 15.14
CA GLY A 28 -34.79 17.52 16.55
C GLY A 28 -34.28 18.94 16.81
N LEU A 29 -33.27 19.38 16.05
CA LEU A 29 -32.61 20.69 16.25
C LEU A 29 -32.98 21.70 15.16
N GLY A 30 -33.65 21.28 14.09
CA GLY A 30 -34.12 22.15 13.01
C GLY A 30 -33.02 22.67 12.07
N PHE A 31 -31.82 22.06 12.06
CA PHE A 31 -30.79 22.46 11.11
C PHE A 31 -31.06 21.89 9.70
N PRO A 32 -30.64 22.58 8.63
CA PRO A 32 -30.78 22.07 7.26
C PRO A 32 -30.03 20.74 7.05
N TYR A 33 -30.74 19.68 6.66
CA TYR A 33 -30.15 18.36 6.40
C TYR A 33 -28.99 18.39 5.38
N GLY A 34 -29.01 19.36 4.46
CA GLY A 34 -27.92 19.56 3.48
C GLY A 34 -26.53 19.77 4.10
N TYR A 35 -26.43 20.21 5.36
CA TYR A 35 -25.15 20.31 6.05
C TYR A 35 -24.51 18.95 6.38
N ALA A 36 -25.30 17.87 6.41
CA ALA A 36 -24.80 16.52 6.59
C ALA A 36 -23.85 16.09 5.44
N ALA A 37 -23.98 16.70 4.24
CA ALA A 37 -23.11 16.41 3.10
C ALA A 37 -21.61 16.55 3.45
N ILE A 38 -21.23 17.48 4.33
CA ILE A 38 -19.84 17.66 4.78
C ILE A 38 -19.33 16.40 5.49
N GLY A 39 -20.15 15.81 6.37
CA GLY A 39 -19.78 14.57 7.06
C GLY A 39 -19.67 13.39 6.09
N SER A 40 -20.55 13.30 5.11
CA SER A 40 -20.44 12.29 4.05
C SER A 40 -19.14 12.43 3.25
N VAL A 41 -18.72 13.65 2.87
CA VAL A 41 -17.40 13.88 2.24
C VAL A 41 -16.27 13.28 3.07
N LEU A 42 -16.27 13.54 4.39
CA LEU A 42 -15.24 13.03 5.29
C LEU A 42 -15.24 11.51 5.35
N ILE A 43 -16.41 10.87 5.44
CA ILE A 43 -16.52 9.40 5.43
C ILE A 43 -15.96 8.83 4.14
N TYR A 44 -16.40 9.33 2.97
CA TYR A 44 -15.90 8.85 1.68
C TYR A 44 -14.40 9.12 1.50
N ALA A 45 -13.89 10.26 1.95
CA ALA A 45 -12.46 10.54 1.95
C ALA A 45 -11.69 9.54 2.84
N VAL A 46 -12.18 9.21 4.03
CA VAL A 46 -11.56 8.21 4.91
C VAL A 46 -11.57 6.82 4.25
N VAL A 47 -12.70 6.42 3.65
CA VAL A 47 -12.80 5.17 2.88
C VAL A 47 -11.79 5.15 1.74
N GLY A 48 -11.71 6.22 0.95
CA GLY A 48 -10.76 6.35 -0.15
C GLY A 48 -9.31 6.33 0.32
N TYR A 49 -8.98 7.02 1.40
CA TYR A 49 -7.66 7.02 2.02
C TYR A 49 -7.21 5.59 2.37
N PHE A 50 -8.06 4.83 3.08
CA PHE A 50 -7.70 3.47 3.48
C PHE A 50 -7.71 2.48 2.32
N ALA A 51 -8.64 2.61 1.37
CA ALA A 51 -8.69 1.78 0.18
C ALA A 51 -7.44 1.97 -0.68
N PHE A 52 -7.03 3.23 -0.89
CA PHE A 52 -5.82 3.57 -1.65
C PHE A 52 -4.57 2.94 -1.04
N ARG A 53 -4.43 3.04 0.28
CA ARG A 53 -3.29 2.46 1.02
C ARG A 53 -3.18 0.94 0.92
N ARG A 54 -4.25 0.23 0.58
CA ARG A 54 -4.30 -1.23 0.57
C ARG A 54 -4.33 -1.85 -0.81
N GLY A 55 -4.86 -1.16 -1.82
CA GLY A 55 -4.96 -1.71 -3.17
C GLY A 55 -5.06 -0.66 -4.28
N GLY A 56 -4.57 0.56 -4.02
CA GLY A 56 -4.48 1.61 -5.02
C GLY A 56 -5.83 2.13 -5.51
N LEU A 57 -5.83 2.77 -6.68
CA LEU A 57 -7.00 3.51 -7.19
C LEU A 57 -8.20 2.62 -7.54
N ILE A 58 -7.98 1.39 -8.01
CA ILE A 58 -9.09 0.50 -8.37
C ILE A 58 -9.91 0.11 -7.13
N TRP A 59 -9.25 -0.08 -5.98
CA TRP A 59 -9.91 -0.32 -4.70
C TRP A 59 -10.67 0.91 -4.20
N VAL A 60 -10.12 2.12 -4.40
CA VAL A 60 -10.79 3.39 -4.05
C VAL A 60 -12.12 3.51 -4.76
N VAL A 61 -12.12 3.35 -6.09
CA VAL A 61 -13.34 3.48 -6.89
C VAL A 61 -14.34 2.39 -6.52
N GLY A 62 -13.90 1.13 -6.41
CA GLY A 62 -14.76 0.01 -6.03
C GLY A 62 -15.40 0.18 -4.66
N ALA A 63 -14.60 0.55 -3.64
CA ALA A 63 -15.11 0.76 -2.29
C ALA A 63 -16.07 1.96 -2.22
N ALA A 64 -15.74 3.08 -2.87
CA ALA A 64 -16.59 4.28 -2.89
C ALA A 64 -17.95 4.01 -3.53
N VAL A 65 -17.98 3.33 -4.69
CA VAL A 65 -19.22 2.98 -5.39
C VAL A 65 -20.10 2.04 -4.57
N LEU A 66 -19.51 1.01 -3.93
CA LEU A 66 -20.29 0.08 -3.10
C LEU A 66 -20.85 0.77 -1.84
N VAL A 67 -20.07 1.61 -1.18
CA VAL A 67 -20.57 2.39 -0.02
C VAL A 67 -21.67 3.36 -0.47
N ALA A 68 -21.50 4.03 -1.61
CA ALA A 68 -22.51 4.93 -2.16
C ALA A 68 -23.79 4.24 -2.59
N LEU A 69 -23.71 2.98 -3.02
CA LEU A 69 -24.90 2.18 -3.31
C LEU A 69 -25.69 1.92 -2.03
N VAL A 70 -25.01 1.61 -0.91
CA VAL A 70 -25.66 1.41 0.39
C VAL A 70 -26.28 2.71 0.90
N ASP A 71 -25.54 3.82 0.82
CA ASP A 71 -25.99 5.18 1.16
C ASP A 71 -27.27 5.56 0.40
N ALA A 72 -27.20 5.53 -0.94
CA ALA A 72 -28.29 5.96 -1.80
C ALA A 72 -29.50 5.02 -1.82
N THR A 73 -29.42 3.84 -1.18
CA THR A 73 -30.53 2.90 -1.03
C THR A 73 -31.03 2.86 0.41
N LEU A 74 -30.27 2.21 1.30
CA LEU A 74 -30.64 2.00 2.69
C LEU A 74 -30.58 3.30 3.50
N GLY A 75 -29.56 4.14 3.27
CA GLY A 75 -29.44 5.44 3.93
C GLY A 75 -30.59 6.38 3.56
N LEU A 76 -30.90 6.48 2.27
CA LEU A 76 -32.06 7.23 1.77
C LEU A 76 -33.39 6.69 2.32
N TYR A 77 -33.55 5.37 2.40
CA TYR A 77 -34.76 4.76 2.97
C TYR A 77 -34.92 5.13 4.46
N ILE A 78 -33.87 4.96 5.27
CA ILE A 78 -33.90 5.25 6.71
C ILE A 78 -34.17 6.74 6.97
N SER A 79 -33.42 7.62 6.30
CA SER A 79 -33.59 9.08 6.44
C SER A 79 -34.96 9.55 5.95
N GLY A 80 -35.52 8.88 4.93
CA GLY A 80 -36.89 9.10 4.47
C GLY A 80 -37.96 8.74 5.51
N GLN A 81 -37.79 7.63 6.23
CA GLN A 81 -38.73 7.26 7.31
C GLN A 81 -38.67 8.23 8.50
N ILE A 82 -37.51 8.83 8.76
CA ILE A 82 -37.34 9.83 9.83
C ILE A 82 -37.91 11.20 9.42
N GLY A 83 -37.92 11.52 8.13
CA GLY A 83 -38.52 12.74 7.57
C GLY A 83 -37.62 13.56 6.65
N PRO A 84 -36.39 13.98 7.05
CA PRO A 84 -35.62 14.95 6.28
C PRO A 84 -35.07 14.40 4.96
N GLY A 85 -34.97 13.07 4.81
CA GLY A 85 -34.58 12.41 3.56
C GLY A 85 -35.74 12.10 2.61
N ALA A 86 -36.98 12.40 3.00
CA ALA A 86 -38.16 12.07 2.19
C ALA A 86 -38.20 12.94 0.93
N LEU A 87 -38.13 12.30 -0.23
CA LEU A 87 -38.39 13.00 -1.50
C LEU A 87 -39.88 13.41 -1.55
N PRO A 88 -40.21 14.62 -2.04
CA PRO A 88 -41.59 15.02 -2.24
C PRO A 88 -42.34 14.02 -3.13
N THR A 89 -43.50 13.54 -2.68
CA THR A 89 -44.29 12.49 -3.38
C THR A 89 -44.70 12.88 -4.79
N ASP A 90 -44.86 14.18 -5.05
CA ASP A 90 -45.16 14.77 -6.36
C ASP A 90 -43.96 14.75 -7.33
N ARG A 91 -42.74 14.49 -6.84
CA ARG A 91 -41.50 14.51 -7.63
C ARG A 91 -40.86 13.14 -7.83
N PHE A 92 -41.52 12.07 -7.39
CA PHE A 92 -41.08 10.70 -7.63
C PHE A 92 -41.22 10.33 -9.11
N SER A 93 -40.15 10.61 -9.87
CA SER A 93 -40.02 10.19 -11.26
C SER A 93 -38.73 9.41 -11.44
N ILE A 94 -38.72 8.44 -12.36
CA ILE A 94 -37.53 7.65 -12.70
C ILE A 94 -36.32 8.55 -13.02
N PRO A 95 -36.47 9.66 -13.79
CA PRO A 95 -35.36 10.57 -14.04
C PRO A 95 -34.76 11.17 -12.76
N VAL A 96 -35.60 11.59 -11.81
CA VAL A 96 -35.13 12.19 -10.55
C VAL A 96 -34.34 11.17 -9.73
N ILE A 97 -34.85 9.93 -9.60
CA ILE A 97 -34.15 8.85 -8.89
C ILE A 97 -32.80 8.55 -9.56
N ALA A 98 -32.78 8.46 -10.89
CA ALA A 98 -31.55 8.23 -11.64
C ALA A 98 -30.54 9.37 -11.44
N THR A 99 -30.99 10.63 -11.46
CA THR A 99 -30.12 11.78 -11.18
C THR A 99 -29.53 11.72 -9.78
N VAL A 100 -30.35 11.44 -8.74
CA VAL A 100 -29.87 11.33 -7.35
C VAL A 100 -28.80 10.24 -7.22
N LEU A 101 -29.05 9.05 -7.78
CA LEU A 101 -28.09 7.94 -7.73
C LEU A 101 -26.78 8.28 -8.43
N VAL A 102 -26.85 8.82 -9.65
CA VAL A 102 -25.65 9.20 -10.42
C VAL A 102 -24.86 10.30 -9.71
N SER A 103 -25.53 11.32 -9.18
CA SER A 103 -24.89 12.39 -8.40
C SER A 103 -24.22 11.84 -7.14
N ALA A 104 -24.85 10.92 -6.41
CA ALA A 104 -24.26 10.28 -5.24
C ALA A 104 -23.00 9.45 -5.59
N PHE A 105 -23.02 8.71 -6.70
CA PHE A 105 -21.85 7.97 -7.17
C PHE A 105 -20.69 8.88 -7.57
N ILE A 106 -20.97 9.95 -8.33
CA ILE A 106 -19.93 10.92 -8.71
C ILE A 106 -19.34 11.58 -7.46
N PHE A 107 -20.20 12.03 -6.55
CA PHE A 107 -19.81 12.71 -5.32
C PHE A 107 -18.95 11.83 -4.41
N SER A 108 -19.34 10.56 -4.21
CA SER A 108 -18.59 9.61 -3.39
C SER A 108 -17.21 9.31 -3.97
N VAL A 109 -17.12 9.08 -5.29
CA VAL A 109 -15.84 8.83 -5.97
C VAL A 109 -14.92 10.05 -5.85
N LEU A 110 -15.42 11.26 -6.12
CA LEU A 110 -14.62 12.49 -5.98
C LEU A 110 -14.11 12.67 -4.55
N SER A 111 -14.96 12.45 -3.54
CA SER A 111 -14.58 12.54 -2.13
C SER A 111 -13.53 11.49 -1.75
N ALA A 112 -13.69 10.26 -2.22
CA ALA A 112 -12.73 9.17 -2.00
C ALA A 112 -11.38 9.44 -2.69
N LEU A 113 -11.38 10.09 -3.86
CA LEU A 113 -10.16 10.52 -4.54
C LEU A 113 -9.40 11.59 -3.75
N VAL A 114 -10.09 12.52 -3.09
CA VAL A 114 -9.45 13.49 -2.16
C VAL A 114 -8.75 12.76 -1.02
N GLY A 115 -9.41 11.78 -0.42
CA GLY A 115 -8.81 10.92 0.60
C GLY A 115 -7.59 10.14 0.10
N SER A 116 -7.65 9.64 -1.14
CA SER A 116 -6.56 8.94 -1.80
C SER A 116 -5.37 9.86 -2.08
N ALA A 117 -5.63 11.11 -2.49
CA ALA A 117 -4.62 12.13 -2.66
C ALA A 117 -3.95 12.46 -1.31
N LEU A 118 -4.73 12.58 -0.22
CA LEU A 118 -4.19 12.76 1.13
C LEU A 118 -3.34 11.56 1.56
N ALA A 119 -3.77 10.33 1.30
CA ALA A 119 -2.98 9.14 1.54
C ALA A 119 -1.63 9.22 0.81
N ARG A 120 -1.67 9.61 -0.46
CA ARG A 120 -0.48 9.82 -1.28
C ARG A 120 0.39 10.97 -0.77
N VAL A 121 -0.14 12.08 -0.25
CA VAL A 121 0.70 13.16 0.30
C VAL A 121 1.31 12.75 1.64
N LEU A 122 0.53 12.14 2.52
CA LEU A 122 1.02 11.75 3.85
C LEU A 122 2.00 10.57 3.81
N HIS A 123 1.87 9.68 2.83
CA HIS A 123 2.67 8.45 2.75
C HIS A 123 3.59 8.41 1.53
N GLY A 124 3.20 9.04 0.43
CA GLY A 124 3.93 9.12 -0.83
C GLY A 124 4.74 10.41 -1.03
N HIS A 125 4.96 11.20 0.03
CA HIS A 125 5.82 12.39 0.00
C HIS A 125 6.97 12.35 1.02
N ARG A 126 7.53 11.15 1.28
CA ARG A 126 8.87 11.02 1.87
C ARG A 126 10.01 11.08 0.86
N SER A 127 9.71 11.26 -0.43
CA SER A 127 10.68 11.50 -1.50
C SER A 127 10.34 12.84 -2.16
N VAL A 128 11.26 13.81 -2.10
CA VAL A 128 11.50 14.95 -3.03
C VAL A 128 12.03 16.22 -2.33
N ASN A 129 11.62 16.57 -1.10
CA ASN A 129 12.01 17.88 -0.53
C ASN A 129 13.38 17.95 0.21
N ASN A 130 14.12 16.85 0.36
CA ASN A 130 15.47 16.87 0.92
C ASN A 130 16.60 16.78 -0.12
N ALA A 131 16.29 16.84 -1.42
CA ALA A 131 17.30 16.76 -2.48
C ALA A 131 18.06 18.07 -2.76
N TYR A 132 17.70 19.19 -2.11
CA TYR A 132 18.33 20.50 -2.37
C TYR A 132 18.94 21.20 -1.14
N MET A 133 18.96 20.57 0.04
CA MET A 133 19.60 21.13 1.25
C MET A 133 20.55 20.13 1.95
N SER A 134 21.53 19.62 1.20
CA SER A 134 22.81 19.17 1.75
C SER A 134 23.78 19.03 0.57
N VAL A 135 24.36 20.13 0.11
CA VAL A 135 25.60 20.72 0.67
C VAL A 135 26.72 19.68 0.65
N ASN A 136 27.58 19.81 -0.35
CA ASN A 136 29.03 19.62 -0.28
C ASN A 136 29.53 18.87 0.96
N VAL A 137 29.45 17.54 0.95
CA VAL A 137 30.35 16.73 1.76
C VAL A 137 31.45 16.26 0.83
N GLU A 138 32.57 16.95 0.99
CA GLU A 138 33.85 16.70 0.39
C GLU A 138 34.21 15.20 0.42
N ARG A 139 34.50 14.67 -0.77
CA ARG A 139 34.98 13.29 -0.97
C ARG A 139 36.23 13.06 -0.13
N GLN A 140 36.10 12.34 0.98
CA GLN A 140 37.19 11.49 1.47
C GLN A 140 36.89 10.04 1.11
N SER A 141 37.45 9.68 -0.04
CA SER A 141 37.65 8.31 -0.50
C SER A 141 38.59 7.57 0.46
N THR A 142 38.00 6.79 1.36
CA THR A 142 38.64 5.59 1.90
C THR A 142 37.90 4.39 1.35
N GLN A 143 38.48 3.79 0.30
CA GLN A 143 38.06 2.48 -0.20
C GLN A 143 38.21 1.45 0.94
N ALA A 144 37.08 1.01 1.47
CA ALA A 144 37.04 -0.15 2.36
C ALA A 144 37.20 -1.43 1.52
N PRO A 145 37.97 -2.42 2.00
CA PRO A 145 38.15 -3.69 1.31
C PRO A 145 36.82 -4.46 1.22
N LEU A 146 36.63 -5.14 0.08
CA LEU A 146 35.49 -6.03 -0.20
C LEU A 146 35.26 -7.00 0.97
N ALA A 147 34.13 -6.83 1.67
CA ALA A 147 33.80 -7.68 2.81
C ALA A 147 33.55 -9.13 2.35
N PRO A 148 34.10 -10.14 3.06
CA PRO A 148 33.78 -11.53 2.80
C PRO A 148 32.28 -11.78 3.02
N PHE A 149 31.76 -12.78 2.31
CA PHE A 149 30.41 -13.32 2.40
C PHE A 149 29.80 -13.13 3.79
N MET A 150 28.71 -12.35 3.87
CA MET A 150 28.03 -12.07 5.13
C MET A 150 27.65 -13.40 5.77
N SER A 151 28.12 -13.66 6.99
CA SER A 151 27.82 -14.94 7.63
C SER A 151 26.31 -15.02 7.93
N ARG A 152 25.74 -16.22 7.92
CA ARG A 152 24.30 -16.42 8.20
C ARG A 152 23.81 -15.67 9.46
N VAL A 153 24.64 -15.64 10.50
CA VAL A 153 24.37 -14.95 11.78
C VAL A 153 24.21 -13.43 11.61
N GLN A 154 25.00 -12.83 10.72
CA GLN A 154 24.92 -11.39 10.45
C GLN A 154 23.60 -11.03 9.74
N MET A 155 23.09 -11.89 8.86
CA MET A 155 21.83 -11.66 8.16
C MET A 155 20.64 -11.61 9.10
N GLU A 156 20.51 -12.58 10.02
CA GLU A 156 19.42 -12.58 11.01
C GLU A 156 19.49 -11.36 11.92
N THR A 157 20.70 -10.99 12.34
CA THR A 157 20.91 -9.77 13.13
C THR A 157 20.39 -8.54 12.38
N VAL A 158 20.70 -8.41 11.09
CA VAL A 158 20.20 -7.31 10.25
C VAL A 158 18.66 -7.33 10.15
N LEU A 159 18.07 -8.48 9.85
CA LEU A 159 16.63 -8.62 9.67
C LEU A 159 15.82 -8.24 10.92
N HIS A 160 16.36 -8.50 12.12
CA HIS A 160 15.70 -8.16 13.38
C HIS A 160 16.05 -6.78 13.92
N THR A 161 17.21 -6.22 13.58
CA THR A 161 17.65 -4.92 14.11
C THR A 161 17.05 -3.76 13.31
N TYR A 162 16.83 -3.92 12.01
CA TYR A 162 16.40 -2.85 11.14
C TYR A 162 14.92 -2.99 10.77
N GLY A 163 14.19 -1.88 10.86
CA GLY A 163 12.78 -1.83 10.44
C GLY A 163 12.61 -2.00 8.93
N THR A 164 13.63 -1.61 8.15
CA THR A 164 13.66 -1.75 6.70
C THR A 164 15.00 -2.34 6.27
N VAL A 165 14.96 -3.24 5.29
CA VAL A 165 16.14 -3.88 4.70
C VAL A 165 16.14 -3.69 3.18
N ALA A 166 17.34 -3.66 2.59
CA ALA A 166 17.55 -3.76 1.16
C ALA A 166 18.14 -5.13 0.81
N VAL A 167 17.60 -5.77 -0.20
CA VAL A 167 18.15 -6.95 -0.86
C VAL A 167 18.83 -6.50 -2.14
N ALA A 168 20.16 -6.41 -2.11
CA ALA A 168 20.98 -6.13 -3.29
C ALA A 168 21.19 -7.40 -4.10
N ILE A 169 20.96 -7.32 -5.41
CA ILE A 169 20.90 -8.46 -6.33
C ILE A 169 21.81 -8.16 -7.52
N SER A 170 22.66 -9.12 -7.87
CA SER A 170 23.54 -9.04 -9.04
C SER A 170 23.61 -10.36 -9.81
N SER A 171 24.18 -10.31 -11.01
CA SER A 171 24.41 -11.50 -11.84
C SER A 171 25.63 -12.32 -11.40
N ASP A 172 26.56 -11.72 -10.65
CA ASP A 172 27.87 -12.30 -10.33
C ASP A 172 27.98 -12.80 -8.88
N SER A 173 26.97 -12.52 -8.04
CA SER A 173 27.01 -12.76 -6.61
C SER A 173 25.63 -13.08 -6.05
N PRO A 174 25.54 -13.91 -4.98
CA PRO A 174 24.28 -14.17 -4.31
C PRO A 174 23.66 -12.89 -3.73
N PRO A 175 22.32 -12.81 -3.60
CA PRO A 175 21.65 -11.67 -3.03
C PRO A 175 22.17 -11.35 -1.62
N MET A 176 22.39 -10.06 -1.34
CA MET A 176 22.88 -9.57 -0.06
C MET A 176 21.79 -8.79 0.66
N VAL A 177 21.58 -9.08 1.95
CA VAL A 177 20.63 -8.35 2.80
C VAL A 177 21.37 -7.30 3.62
N LEU A 178 20.94 -6.05 3.52
CA LEU A 178 21.55 -4.90 4.17
C LEU A 178 20.49 -4.14 4.96
N GLY A 179 20.81 -3.76 6.19
CA GLY A 179 19.97 -2.88 7.00
C GLY A 179 20.04 -1.47 6.47
N ILE A 180 18.90 -0.79 6.34
CA ILE A 180 18.83 0.57 5.82
C ILE A 180 17.95 1.45 6.71
N ALA A 181 18.07 2.76 6.55
CA ALA A 181 17.20 3.70 7.24
C ALA A 181 15.74 3.54 6.78
N ASN A 182 14.78 3.74 7.69
CA ASN A 182 13.33 3.63 7.43
C ASN A 182 12.79 4.71 6.46
N SER A 183 13.64 5.62 5.97
CA SER A 183 13.30 6.62 4.97
C SER A 183 14.30 6.54 3.82
N ILE A 184 13.83 6.09 2.67
CA ILE A 184 14.63 5.95 1.46
C ILE A 184 14.13 7.00 0.47
N GLY A 185 15.05 7.82 -0.03
CA GLY A 185 14.75 8.82 -1.04
C GLY A 185 14.77 8.24 -2.46
N ALA A 186 14.99 9.08 -3.45
CA ALA A 186 15.20 8.66 -4.84
C ALA A 186 16.53 7.91 -5.06
N GLU A 187 17.43 7.95 -4.09
CA GLU A 187 18.72 7.26 -4.12
C GLU A 187 18.88 6.35 -2.90
N LEU A 188 19.48 5.20 -3.13
CA LEU A 188 19.83 4.22 -2.11
C LEU A 188 21.31 3.89 -2.23
N HIS A 189 22.07 4.14 -1.16
CA HIS A 189 23.52 3.97 -1.15
C HIS A 189 23.87 2.67 -0.43
N LEU A 190 24.35 1.67 -1.16
CA LEU A 190 24.72 0.35 -0.62
C LEU A 190 26.17 0.04 -0.99
N ASN A 191 27.02 -0.22 0.01
CA ASN A 191 28.43 -0.60 -0.20
C ASN A 191 29.22 0.32 -1.16
N GLY A 192 28.97 1.63 -1.09
CA GLY A 192 29.63 2.63 -1.96
C GLY A 192 29.06 2.73 -3.38
N GLU A 193 28.00 1.99 -3.68
CA GLU A 193 27.25 2.06 -4.94
C GLU A 193 25.93 2.80 -4.73
N VAL A 194 25.53 3.59 -5.74
CA VAL A 194 24.29 4.37 -5.73
C VAL A 194 23.27 3.68 -6.63
N PHE A 195 22.13 3.31 -6.04
CA PHE A 195 20.98 2.77 -6.74
C PHE A 195 19.91 3.86 -6.85
N LEU A 196 19.33 4.02 -8.04
CA LEU A 196 18.31 5.01 -8.34
C LEU A 196 16.93 4.36 -8.33
N ASP A 197 15.93 5.04 -7.76
CA ASP A 197 14.54 4.58 -7.79
C ASP A 197 14.09 4.34 -9.24
N SER A 198 13.52 3.16 -9.50
CA SER A 198 12.97 2.78 -10.80
C SER A 198 11.72 3.56 -11.19
N GLY A 199 11.12 4.33 -10.27
CA GLY A 199 9.88 5.08 -10.47
C GLY A 199 8.64 4.19 -10.45
N LYS A 200 8.76 2.94 -10.01
CA LYS A 200 7.63 2.00 -9.87
C LYS A 200 6.83 2.21 -8.58
N GLY A 201 7.29 3.10 -7.71
CA GLY A 201 6.68 3.35 -6.41
C GLY A 201 7.06 2.29 -5.38
N ASP A 202 6.37 2.34 -4.24
CA ASP A 202 6.57 1.47 -3.07
C ASP A 202 5.70 0.22 -3.06
N TRP A 203 5.13 -0.12 -4.22
CA TRP A 203 4.28 -1.27 -4.43
C TRP A 203 4.72 -2.04 -5.67
N LEU A 204 5.41 -3.15 -5.46
CA LEU A 204 5.65 -4.16 -6.51
C LEU A 204 4.70 -5.35 -6.40
N GLY A 205 3.93 -5.42 -5.31
CA GLY A 205 3.03 -6.51 -4.97
C GLY A 205 3.14 -6.92 -3.50
N PHE A 206 2.57 -8.08 -3.16
CA PHE A 206 2.70 -8.68 -1.82
C PHE A 206 4.04 -9.39 -1.70
N TYR A 207 4.60 -9.44 -0.49
CA TYR A 207 5.77 -10.26 -0.24
C TYR A 207 5.66 -11.01 1.08
N ASP A 208 6.51 -12.02 1.23
CA ASP A 208 6.48 -12.98 2.33
C ASP A 208 7.89 -13.53 2.53
N TRP A 209 8.32 -13.66 3.78
CA TRP A 209 9.68 -14.10 4.10
C TRP A 209 9.73 -15.63 4.07
N LEU A 210 10.60 -16.17 3.23
CA LEU A 210 10.75 -17.61 3.09
C LEU A 210 11.58 -18.15 4.24
N ARG A 211 11.02 -19.10 5.00
CA ARG A 211 11.66 -19.69 6.17
C ARG A 211 11.95 -21.17 5.99
N SER A 212 13.10 -21.62 6.46
CA SER A 212 13.39 -23.05 6.58
C SER A 212 12.51 -23.70 7.65
N THR A 213 12.57 -25.03 7.76
CA THR A 213 11.90 -25.79 8.83
C THR A 213 12.41 -25.44 10.23
N SER A 214 13.57 -24.80 10.36
CA SER A 214 14.07 -24.29 11.64
C SER A 214 13.62 -22.85 11.94
N GLY A 215 12.76 -22.26 11.10
CA GLY A 215 12.30 -20.87 11.21
C GLY A 215 13.27 -19.81 10.68
N GLN A 216 14.43 -20.22 10.16
CA GLN A 216 15.46 -19.32 9.64
C GLN A 216 14.99 -18.69 8.32
N VAL A 217 15.11 -17.38 8.19
CA VAL A 217 14.84 -16.68 6.93
C VAL A 217 15.90 -17.03 5.90
N ILE A 218 15.49 -17.58 4.76
CA ILE A 218 16.37 -18.01 3.66
C ILE A 218 16.12 -17.25 2.35
N GLY A 219 15.06 -16.45 2.29
CA GLY A 219 14.72 -15.66 1.11
C GLY A 219 13.47 -14.81 1.30
N VAL A 220 13.01 -14.22 0.20
CA VAL A 220 11.74 -13.50 0.10
C VAL A 220 11.01 -13.91 -1.17
N ARG A 221 9.70 -14.09 -1.07
CA ARG A 221 8.79 -14.32 -2.21
C ARG A 221 7.95 -13.07 -2.44
N ILE A 222 7.77 -12.67 -3.70
CA ILE A 222 6.97 -11.51 -4.10
C ILE A 222 5.94 -11.93 -5.14
N TRP A 223 4.66 -11.67 -4.92
CA TRP A 223 3.61 -11.79 -5.93
C TRP A 223 3.53 -10.50 -6.74
N LEU A 224 4.03 -10.51 -7.96
CA LEU A 224 4.24 -9.31 -8.75
C LEU A 224 2.92 -8.72 -9.28
N ASP A 225 2.70 -7.42 -9.02
CA ASP A 225 1.63 -6.61 -9.61
C ASP A 225 2.16 -5.66 -10.70
N THR A 226 3.48 -5.66 -10.92
CA THR A 226 4.14 -4.85 -11.94
C THR A 226 5.22 -5.64 -12.68
N LYS A 227 5.45 -5.27 -13.95
CA LYS A 227 6.50 -5.89 -14.77
C LYS A 227 7.88 -5.44 -14.30
N LEU A 228 8.73 -6.37 -13.87
CA LEU A 228 10.12 -6.06 -13.51
C LEU A 228 11.06 -6.09 -14.73
N PRO A 229 12.24 -5.44 -14.63
CA PRO A 229 13.26 -5.51 -15.68
C PRO A 229 13.70 -6.95 -15.96
N ARG A 230 13.71 -7.36 -17.22
CA ARG A 230 14.11 -8.72 -17.63
C ARG A 230 15.48 -9.18 -17.12
N PRO A 231 16.52 -8.31 -17.01
CA PRO A 231 17.82 -8.76 -16.52
C PRO A 231 17.79 -9.24 -15.06
N LEU A 232 16.86 -8.78 -14.23
CA LEU A 232 16.70 -9.23 -12.85
C LEU A 232 16.47 -10.74 -12.75
N PHE A 233 15.70 -11.32 -13.69
CA PHE A 233 15.40 -12.75 -13.70
C PHE A 233 16.58 -13.62 -14.12
N LYS A 234 17.72 -13.02 -14.48
CA LYS A 234 18.98 -13.71 -14.78
C LYS A 234 19.98 -13.61 -13.63
N CYS A 235 19.65 -12.89 -12.56
CA CYS A 235 20.52 -12.73 -11.41
C CYS A 235 20.60 -14.00 -10.57
N GLN A 236 21.71 -14.19 -9.87
CA GLN A 236 21.90 -15.35 -9.01
C GLN A 236 20.89 -15.33 -7.84
N GLY A 237 20.33 -16.49 -7.51
CA GLY A 237 19.37 -16.63 -6.41
C GLY A 237 17.96 -16.11 -6.72
N VAL A 238 17.70 -15.64 -7.95
CA VAL A 238 16.38 -15.16 -8.38
C VAL A 238 15.67 -16.22 -9.23
N GLU A 239 14.44 -16.57 -8.85
CA GLU A 239 13.62 -17.54 -9.54
C GLU A 239 12.24 -16.95 -9.85
N LEU A 240 11.74 -17.13 -11.08
CA LEU A 240 10.43 -16.64 -11.50
C LEU A 240 9.47 -17.82 -11.72
N ILE A 241 8.45 -17.94 -10.87
CA ILE A 241 7.35 -18.89 -11.07
C ILE A 241 6.29 -18.21 -11.93
N LYS A 242 6.33 -18.50 -13.23
CA LYS A 242 5.47 -17.85 -14.24
C LYS A 242 3.98 -18.10 -14.03
N ALA A 243 3.60 -19.28 -13.54
CA ALA A 243 2.20 -19.65 -13.33
C ALA A 243 1.50 -18.69 -12.37
N ASP A 244 2.20 -18.27 -11.32
CA ASP A 244 1.64 -17.49 -10.22
C ASP A 244 2.19 -16.05 -10.14
N GLN A 245 2.99 -15.64 -11.14
CA GLN A 245 3.69 -14.36 -11.17
C GLN A 245 4.53 -14.10 -9.89
N GLN A 246 5.15 -15.15 -9.35
CA GLN A 246 5.95 -15.05 -8.13
C GLN A 246 7.43 -14.89 -8.45
N LEU A 247 8.08 -13.92 -7.81
CA LEU A 247 9.53 -13.78 -7.77
C LEU A 247 10.05 -14.31 -6.43
N LEU A 248 10.92 -15.30 -6.46
CA LEU A 248 11.62 -15.79 -5.27
C LEU A 248 13.05 -15.28 -5.32
N ILE A 249 13.54 -14.75 -4.21
CA ILE A 249 14.90 -14.26 -4.05
C ILE A 249 15.50 -14.96 -2.84
N PHE A 250 16.39 -15.92 -3.09
CA PHE A 250 17.06 -16.70 -2.06
C PHE A 250 18.41 -16.08 -1.68
N PHE A 251 18.67 -15.97 -0.38
CA PHE A 251 19.90 -15.36 0.16
C PHE A 251 21.08 -16.34 0.25
N GLY A 252 20.88 -17.60 -0.15
CA GLY A 252 21.89 -18.65 -0.08
C GLY A 252 21.67 -19.77 -1.09
N GLN A 253 22.14 -20.98 -0.76
CA GLN A 253 21.94 -22.19 -1.59
C GLN A 253 20.70 -22.98 -1.22
N GLU A 254 20.11 -22.71 -0.06
CA GLU A 254 18.90 -23.37 0.41
C GLU A 254 17.70 -22.91 -0.43
N ARG A 255 16.88 -23.87 -0.87
CA ARG A 255 15.70 -23.64 -1.74
C ARG A 255 14.40 -24.19 -1.17
N GLN A 256 14.51 -25.12 -0.22
CA GLN A 256 13.35 -25.69 0.44
C GLN A 256 12.97 -24.78 1.61
N PHE A 257 11.74 -24.30 1.60
CA PHE A 257 11.16 -23.52 2.68
C PHE A 257 9.88 -24.20 3.16
N ASP A 258 9.53 -23.95 4.42
CA ASP A 258 8.30 -24.41 5.04
C ASP A 258 7.20 -23.35 4.84
N GLU A 259 6.20 -23.69 4.01
CA GLU A 259 5.04 -22.81 3.75
C GLU A 259 4.25 -22.50 5.03
N SER A 260 4.23 -23.40 6.01
CA SER A 260 3.50 -23.14 7.26
C SER A 260 4.19 -22.09 8.14
N SER A 261 5.50 -21.93 7.95
CA SER A 261 6.33 -20.93 8.62
C SER A 261 6.54 -19.66 7.76
N SER A 262 6.23 -19.70 6.47
CA SER A 262 6.36 -18.59 5.51
C SER A 262 4.99 -18.00 5.19
N GLY A 263 4.37 -17.38 6.20
CA GLY A 263 3.01 -16.82 6.10
C GLY A 263 2.90 -15.40 6.63
N ASP A 264 4.03 -14.70 6.78
CA ASP A 264 4.13 -13.35 7.31
C ASP A 264 3.96 -12.31 6.19
N GLN A 265 2.88 -12.48 5.41
CA GLN A 265 2.56 -11.60 4.29
C GLN A 265 2.54 -10.14 4.72
N ASP A 266 3.39 -9.36 4.06
CA ASP A 266 3.50 -7.94 4.27
C ASP A 266 3.34 -7.17 2.96
N PHE A 267 3.11 -5.87 3.11
CA PHE A 267 2.77 -4.96 2.03
C PHE A 267 3.54 -3.65 2.17
N CYS A 268 3.65 -2.96 1.02
CA CYS A 268 4.41 -1.71 0.90
C CYS A 268 5.91 -1.88 1.18
N SER A 269 6.65 -0.77 1.14
CA SER A 269 8.10 -0.75 1.36
C SER A 269 8.92 -1.66 0.44
N ASN A 270 8.34 -2.12 -0.68
CA ASN A 270 9.03 -2.95 -1.66
C ASN A 270 9.40 -2.19 -2.92
N GLN A 271 10.20 -1.13 -2.77
CA GLN A 271 10.68 -0.31 -3.88
C GLN A 271 11.78 -1.03 -4.65
N LEU A 272 11.81 -0.83 -5.97
CA LEU A 272 12.88 -1.30 -6.85
C LEU A 272 13.83 -0.14 -7.16
N PHE A 273 15.10 -0.33 -6.87
CA PHE A 273 16.19 0.54 -7.28
C PHE A 273 17.12 -0.15 -8.28
N LEU A 274 17.73 0.65 -9.14
CA LEU A 274 18.56 0.22 -10.25
C LEU A 274 19.94 0.86 -10.16
N SER A 275 21.01 0.08 -10.38
CA SER A 275 22.36 0.60 -10.61
C SER A 275 23.00 -0.25 -11.70
N LYS A 276 23.41 0.34 -12.84
CA LYS A 276 24.03 -0.38 -13.98
C LYS A 276 23.44 -1.78 -14.23
N ASP A 277 24.08 -2.84 -13.73
CA ASP A 277 23.72 -4.25 -13.87
C ASP A 277 23.29 -4.92 -12.55
N ARG A 278 22.83 -4.11 -11.60
CA ARG A 278 22.46 -4.47 -10.24
C ARG A 278 21.10 -3.90 -9.89
N PHE A 279 20.43 -4.61 -9.00
CA PHE A 279 19.10 -4.28 -8.52
C PHE A 279 19.13 -4.23 -7.00
N ALA A 280 18.32 -3.36 -6.41
CA ALA A 280 18.04 -3.43 -4.98
C ALA A 280 16.53 -3.39 -4.77
N LEU A 281 16.03 -4.30 -3.95
CA LEU A 281 14.64 -4.34 -3.54
C LEU A 281 14.57 -4.08 -2.04
N THR A 282 13.67 -3.21 -1.61
CA THR A 282 13.52 -2.93 -0.18
C THR A 282 12.42 -3.78 0.42
N PHE A 283 12.41 -4.00 1.72
CA PHE A 283 11.35 -4.71 2.43
C PHE A 283 11.30 -4.22 3.88
N ASN A 284 10.14 -4.32 4.54
CA ASN A 284 10.14 -4.26 6.00
C ASN A 284 10.76 -5.55 6.54
N GLY A 285 11.55 -5.45 7.61
CA GLY A 285 12.12 -6.63 8.26
C GLY A 285 11.02 -7.59 8.74
N PRO A 286 11.29 -8.91 8.82
CA PRO A 286 10.32 -9.95 9.19
C PRO A 286 9.73 -9.82 10.62
N GLY A 287 10.16 -8.83 11.40
CA GLY A 287 9.79 -8.69 12.81
C GLY A 287 10.37 -9.80 13.70
N PRO A 288 10.26 -9.68 15.03
CA PRO A 288 10.50 -10.79 15.94
C PRO A 288 9.38 -11.83 15.77
N THR A 289 9.76 -13.08 15.50
CA THR A 289 8.88 -14.26 15.54
C THR A 289 8.53 -14.65 16.97
#